data_AF-A0A6M3ZXP2-F1
#
_entry.id   AF-A0A6M3ZXP2-F1
#
_cell.length_a   1.000
_cell.length_b   1.000
_cell.length_c   1.000
_cell.angle_alpha   90.00
_cell.angle_beta   90.00
_cell.angle_gamma   90.00
#
_symmetry.space_group_name_H-M   'P 1'
#
loop_
_entity.id
_entity.type
_entity.pdbx_description
1 polymer ?
#
loop_
_entity_poly.entity_id
_entity_poly.type
_entity_poly.pdbx_seq_one_letter_code
_entity_poly.pdbx_strand_id
1 'polypeptide(L)'
;MATTIKCVARRMAGGNGHEHISQLWWEQVDDARRVLSSGNSTREQMVAYIEKNGDNSVWCPDRNPALKGAWVRVQNNGRIKYVQTVADGRTTDNLLSLPLR
;
A
#
# COMPACT_ATOMS: atom_id res chain seq x y z
N MET A 1 17.25 12.19 4.98
CA MET A 1 16.30 11.37 5.73
C MET A 1 15.38 10.73 4.71
N ALA A 2 15.33 9.41 4.64
CA ALA A 2 14.41 8.75 3.72
C ALA A 2 13.01 8.81 4.35
N THR A 3 12.00 9.08 3.53
CA THR A 3 10.61 8.99 3.98
C THR A 3 9.91 7.95 3.14
N THR A 4 9.07 7.14 3.78
CA THR A 4 8.25 6.12 3.12
C THR A 4 6.80 6.33 3.46
N ILE A 5 5.91 5.79 2.64
CA ILE A 5 4.47 5.80 2.89
C ILE A 5 4.08 4.47 3.51
N LYS A 6 3.40 4.53 4.66
CA LYS A 6 2.79 3.38 5.32
C LYS A 6 1.29 3.37 5.06
N CYS A 7 0.75 2.32 4.45
CA CYS A 7 -0.70 2.15 4.30
C CYS A 7 -1.36 1.78 5.64
N VAL A 8 -2.48 2.41 5.97
CA VAL A 8 -3.17 2.24 7.27
C VAL A 8 -4.65 1.89 7.18
N ALA A 9 -5.32 2.18 6.07
CA ALA A 9 -6.69 1.73 5.80
C ALA A 9 -6.93 1.65 4.29
N ARG A 10 -7.99 0.96 3.88
CA ARG A 10 -8.41 0.88 2.48
C ARG A 10 -9.92 1.06 2.32
N ARG A 11 -10.33 1.35 1.10
CA ARG A 11 -11.72 1.29 0.64
C ARG A 11 -11.83 0.35 -0.56
N MET A 12 -12.92 -0.40 -0.62
CA MET A 12 -13.22 -1.30 -1.74
C MET A 12 -14.30 -0.68 -2.64
N ALA A 13 -14.22 -0.93 -3.95
CA ALA A 13 -15.25 -0.57 -4.93
C ALA A 13 -15.83 -1.82 -5.62
N GLY A 14 -16.51 -2.65 -4.82
CA GLY A 14 -17.09 -3.95 -5.20
C GLY A 14 -16.05 -5.06 -5.22
N GLY A 15 -16.39 -6.32 -4.91
CA GLY A 15 -15.42 -7.43 -4.86
C GLY A 15 -14.44 -7.39 -3.67
N ASN A 16 -13.60 -8.42 -3.57
CA ASN A 16 -12.70 -8.65 -2.41
C ASN A 16 -11.20 -8.67 -2.77
N GLY A 17 -10.86 -8.60 -4.06
CA GLY A 17 -9.47 -8.63 -4.55
C GLY A 17 -8.77 -7.27 -4.47
N HIS A 18 -7.45 -7.25 -4.68
CA HIS A 18 -6.65 -6.02 -4.64
C HIS A 18 -7.00 -5.03 -5.75
N GLU A 19 -7.42 -5.53 -6.90
CA GLU A 19 -7.87 -4.76 -8.05
C GLU A 19 -9.10 -3.88 -7.76
N HIS A 20 -9.83 -4.25 -6.71
CA HIS A 20 -11.02 -3.57 -6.24
C HIS A 20 -10.77 -2.51 -5.18
N ILE A 21 -9.52 -2.32 -4.74
CA ILE A 21 -9.17 -1.21 -3.86
C ILE A 21 -9.37 0.10 -4.63
N SER A 22 -10.19 1.01 -4.09
CA SER A 22 -10.49 2.31 -4.70
C SER A 22 -9.72 3.45 -4.05
N GLN A 23 -9.55 3.41 -2.73
CA GLN A 23 -8.81 4.40 -1.96
C GLN A 23 -7.93 3.72 -0.90
N LEU A 24 -6.80 4.36 -0.62
CA LEU A 24 -5.87 3.98 0.45
C LEU A 24 -5.59 5.18 1.33
N TRP A 25 -5.71 4.98 2.64
CA TRP A 25 -5.20 5.92 3.63
C TRP A 25 -3.79 5.55 3.98
N TRP A 26 -2.98 6.57 4.20
CA TRP A 26 -1.57 6.40 4.43
C TRP A 26 -1.01 7.43 5.40
N GLU A 27 0.12 7.06 6.00
CA GLU A 27 0.95 7.89 6.86
C GLU A 27 2.34 7.96 6.24
N GLN A 28 2.84 9.16 5.97
CA GLN A 28 4.24 9.36 5.62
C GLN A 28 5.07 9.24 6.90
N VAL A 29 6.07 8.37 6.88
CA VAL A 29 6.93 8.07 8.03
C VAL A 29 8.40 8.30 7.71
N ASP A 30 9.17 8.72 8.71
CA ASP A 30 10.62 8.76 8.66
C ASP A 30 11.27 7.40 8.99
N ASP A 31 12.61 7.35 8.94
CA ASP A 31 13.39 6.17 9.32
C ASP A 31 13.15 5.70 10.77
N ALA A 32 12.73 6.61 11.66
CA ALA A 32 12.34 6.31 13.05
C ALA A 32 10.86 5.94 13.20
N ARG A 33 10.14 5.73 12.08
CA ARG A 33 8.70 5.42 12.02
C ARG A 33 7.80 6.49 12.65
N ARG A 34 8.28 7.73 12.74
CA ARG A 34 7.47 8.86 13.20
C ARG A 34 6.60 9.32 12.06
N VAL A 35 5.31 9.52 12.34
CA VAL A 35 4.36 10.05 11.36
C VAL A 35 4.67 11.53 11.13
N LEU A 36 5.06 11.87 9.91
CA LEU A 36 5.33 13.23 9.48
C LEU A 36 4.07 13.87 8.88
N SER A 37 3.28 13.08 8.16
CA SER A 37 2.05 13.51 7.51
C SER A 37 1.12 12.31 7.30
N SER A 38 -0.16 12.57 7.05
CA SER A 38 -1.13 11.53 6.72
C SER A 38 -2.10 12.03 5.67
N GLY A 39 -2.64 11.12 4.87
CA GLY A 39 -3.55 11.46 3.81
C GLY A 39 -4.32 10.26 3.29
N ASN A 40 -5.07 10.48 2.22
CA ASN A 40 -5.64 9.41 1.41
C ASN A 40 -5.36 9.67 -0.06
N SER A 41 -5.37 8.60 -0.85
CA SER A 41 -5.18 8.67 -2.28
C SER A 41 -6.00 7.60 -2.97
N THR A 42 -6.43 7.87 -4.20
CA THR A 42 -7.07 6.84 -5.03
C THR A 42 -6.05 5.79 -5.44
N ARG A 43 -6.54 4.63 -5.91
CA ARG A 43 -5.68 3.58 -6.48
C ARG A 43 -4.78 4.13 -7.59
N GLU A 44 -5.33 4.94 -8.49
CA GLU A 44 -4.59 5.54 -9.61
C GLU A 44 -3.49 6.47 -9.13
N GLN A 45 -3.78 7.30 -8.11
CA GLN A 45 -2.78 8.18 -7.51
C GLN A 45 -1.66 7.40 -6.82
N MET A 46 -2.00 6.30 -6.13
CA MET A 46 -1.00 5.44 -5.49
C MET A 46 -0.14 4.70 -6.52
N VAL A 47 -0.73 4.21 -7.60
CA VAL A 47 -0.01 3.62 -8.74
C VAL A 47 0.98 4.62 -9.31
N ALA A 48 0.52 5.83 -9.65
CA ALA A 48 1.38 6.88 -10.20
C ALA A 48 2.51 7.28 -9.23
N TYR A 49 2.23 7.29 -7.92
CA TYR A 49 3.23 7.57 -6.91
C TYR A 49 4.33 6.50 -6.88
N ILE A 50 3.97 5.22 -6.88
CA ILE A 50 4.94 4.11 -6.85
C ILE A 50 5.75 4.07 -8.15
N GLU A 51 5.11 4.24 -9.31
CA GLU A 51 5.84 4.30 -10.59
C GLU A 51 6.85 5.45 -10.65
N LYS A 52 6.56 6.57 -9.97
CA LYS A 52 7.46 7.73 -9.90
C LYS A 52 8.59 7.57 -8.89
N ASN A 53 8.33 6.96 -7.72
CA ASN A 53 9.27 6.92 -6.58
C ASN A 53 9.95 5.55 -6.40
N GLY A 54 9.50 4.52 -7.12
CA GLY A 54 10.01 3.16 -7.05
C GLY A 54 9.27 2.25 -6.06
N ASP A 55 9.50 0.94 -6.20
CA ASP A 55 8.81 -0.13 -5.46
C ASP A 55 9.03 -0.12 -3.94
N ASN A 56 10.06 0.58 -3.45
CA ASN A 56 10.39 0.67 -2.02
C ASN A 56 9.94 2.00 -1.39
N SER A 57 8.97 2.67 -2.02
CA SER A 57 8.43 3.95 -1.53
C SER A 57 7.21 3.78 -0.63
N VAL A 58 6.44 2.70 -0.80
CA VAL A 58 5.18 2.45 -0.09
C VAL A 58 5.20 1.04 0.51
N TRP A 59 4.81 0.90 1.77
CA TRP A 59 4.73 -0.38 2.46
C TRP A 59 3.45 -0.50 3.30
N CYS A 60 3.09 -1.72 3.64
CA CYS A 60 1.96 -2.05 4.47
C CYS A 60 2.44 -2.88 5.67
N PRO A 61 2.05 -2.54 6.91
CA PRO A 61 2.31 -3.39 8.05
C PRO A 61 1.62 -4.74 7.86
N ASP A 62 2.19 -5.78 8.46
CA ASP A 62 1.53 -7.08 8.55
C ASP A 62 0.45 -7.05 9.65
N ARG A 63 -0.55 -7.93 9.52
CA ARG A 63 -1.54 -8.13 10.58
C ARG A 63 -0.87 -8.59 11.88
N ASN A 64 0.20 -9.37 11.76
CA ASN A 64 1.06 -9.74 12.87
C ASN A 64 2.16 -8.68 13.07
N PRO A 65 2.13 -7.89 14.15
CA PRO A 65 3.13 -6.85 14.39
C PRO A 65 4.55 -7.38 14.63
N ALA A 66 4.70 -8.70 14.88
CA ALA A 66 6.01 -9.34 14.99
C ALA A 66 6.67 -9.61 13.63
N LEU A 67 5.90 -9.57 12.53
CA LEU A 67 6.41 -9.77 11.17
C LEU A 67 6.80 -8.43 10.54
N LYS A 68 7.75 -8.50 9.59
CA LYS A 68 8.09 -7.35 8.77
C LYS A 68 6.91 -7.03 7.85
N GLY A 69 6.66 -5.73 7.63
CA GLY A 69 5.69 -5.29 6.64
C GLY A 69 6.10 -5.69 5.22
N ALA A 70 5.12 -5.63 4.30
CA ALA A 70 5.31 -5.93 2.89
C ALA A 70 5.38 -4.63 2.07
N TRP A 71 6.19 -4.62 1.01
CA TRP A 71 6.25 -3.48 0.08
C TRP A 71 5.04 -3.48 -0.84
N VAL A 72 4.50 -2.31 -1.15
CA VAL A 72 3.39 -2.17 -2.08
C VAL A 72 3.94 -1.94 -3.47
N ARG A 73 3.56 -2.81 -4.41
CA ARG A 73 3.98 -2.73 -5.81
C ARG A 73 2.79 -2.58 -6.74
N VAL A 74 3.07 -2.03 -7.92
CA VAL A 74 2.08 -1.91 -8.99
C VAL A 74 2.00 -3.23 -9.75
N GLN A 75 0.79 -3.77 -9.83
CA GLN A 75 0.44 -4.95 -10.58
C GLN A 75 -0.49 -4.59 -11.75
N ASN A 76 -0.57 -5.47 -12.74
CA ASN A 76 -1.46 -5.31 -13.90
C ASN A 76 -2.07 -6.67 -14.25
N ASN A 77 -3.40 -6.73 -14.36
CA ASN A 77 -4.14 -7.93 -14.77
C ASN A 77 -4.55 -7.92 -16.25
N GLY A 78 -3.99 -7.02 -17.06
CA GLY A 78 -4.33 -6.82 -18.46
C GLY A 78 -5.51 -5.88 -18.71
N ARG A 79 -6.22 -5.45 -17.66
CA ARG A 79 -7.34 -4.50 -17.76
C ARG A 79 -7.09 -3.22 -16.97
N ILE A 80 -6.64 -3.37 -15.72
CA ILE A 80 -6.36 -2.24 -14.83
C ILE A 80 -5.04 -2.45 -14.10
N LYS A 81 -4.35 -1.33 -13.83
CA LYS A 81 -3.24 -1.32 -12.88
C LYS A 81 -3.80 -1.20 -11.46
N TYR A 82 -3.25 -1.98 -10.53
CA TYR A 82 -3.64 -1.94 -9.14
C TYR A 82 -2.42 -2.09 -8.25
N VAL A 83 -2.61 -1.96 -6.94
CA VAL A 83 -1.54 -2.09 -5.96
C VAL A 83 -1.73 -3.35 -5.14
N GLN A 84 -0.65 -4.08 -4.94
CA GLN A 84 -0.63 -5.31 -4.14
C GLN A 84 0.64 -5.36 -3.32
N THR A 85 0.55 -5.95 -2.13
CA THR A 85 1.72 -6.16 -1.28
C THR A 85 2.56 -7.33 -1.76
N VAL A 86 3.88 -7.17 -1.66
CA VAL A 86 4.89 -8.15 -2.03
C VAL A 86 5.91 -8.23 -0.90
N ALA A 87 6.10 -9.44 -0.37
CA ALA A 87 7.13 -9.77 0.62
C ALA A 87 7.97 -10.93 0.09
N ASP A 88 9.29 -10.80 0.13
CA ASP A 88 10.23 -11.83 -0.32
C ASP A 88 9.94 -12.38 -1.73
N GLY A 89 9.51 -11.49 -2.65
CA GLY A 89 9.19 -11.83 -4.03
C GLY A 89 7.82 -12.51 -4.24
N ARG A 90 7.02 -12.69 -3.18
CA ARG A 90 5.68 -13.28 -3.24
C ARG A 90 4.61 -12.22 -2.94
N THR A 91 3.52 -12.24 -3.69
CA THR A 91 2.36 -11.38 -3.41
C THR A 91 1.67 -11.82 -2.12
N THR A 92 1.18 -10.85 -1.34
CA THR A 92 0.51 -11.05 -0.06
C THR A 92 -0.76 -10.22 0.03
N ASP A 93 -1.61 -10.51 1.02
CA ASP A 93 -2.90 -9.85 1.27
C ASP A 93 -2.85 -8.81 2.40
N ASN A 94 -1.67 -8.24 2.68
CA ASN A 94 -1.49 -7.29 3.79
C ASN A 94 -2.38 -6.04 3.59
N LEU A 95 -2.48 -5.52 2.36
CA LEU A 95 -3.41 -4.43 2.05
C LEU A 95 -4.87 -4.82 2.31
N LEU A 96 -5.27 -6.04 1.95
CA LEU A 96 -6.61 -6.58 2.20
C LEU A 96 -6.86 -6.91 3.68
N SER A 97 -5.83 -6.89 4.53
CA SER A 97 -5.95 -7.04 5.98
C SER A 97 -6.13 -5.70 6.72
N LEU A 98 -5.96 -4.57 6.03
CA LEU A 98 -6.16 -3.25 6.63
C LEU A 98 -7.63 -3.02 7.09
N PRO A 99 -7.88 -2.08 7.99
CA PRO A 99 -9.23 -1.61 8.27
C PRO A 99 -9.92 -1.05 7.02
N LEU A 100 -11.22 -1.32 6.89
CA LEU A 100 -12.10 -0.68 5.90
C LEU A 100 -12.53 0.71 6.40
N ARG A 101 -12.56 1.69 5.49
CA ARG A 101 -13.06 3.05 5.72
C ARG A 101 -13.90 3.55 4.55
#